data_AF-A0A6N7D6L9-F1
#
_entry.id   AF-A0A6N7D6L9-F1
#
_cell.length_a   1.000
_cell.length_b   1.000
_cell.length_c   1.000
_cell.angle_alpha   90.00
_cell.angle_beta   90.00
_cell.angle_gamma   90.00
#
_symmetry.space_group_name_H-M   'P 1'
#
loop_
_entity.id
_entity.type
_entity.pdbx_description
1 polymer ?
#
loop_
_entity_poly.entity_id
_entity_poly.type
_entity_poly.pdbx_seq_one_letter_code
_entity_poly.pdbx_strand_id
1 'polypeptide(L)'
;MRFSQGITEHADLDAVTGARIEAALRRQFPAFDDHLATLTGPGGTQPLPAAAALLAAAGDAGLRDLALAVVSAWYTGTVGAGKDAAVVSYAEALMYRTVADGQVVPTYCNYGPQWWTKAPPEAGVSAPEVSKAPPPATTGIPEPKNSTRP
;
A
#
# COMPACT_ATOMS: atom_id res chain seq x y z
N MET A 1 2.25 -6.47 17.36
CA MET A 1 2.11 -7.47 16.28
C MET A 1 0.67 -7.72 15.85
N ARG A 2 -0.22 -8.15 16.76
CA ARG A 2 -1.58 -8.59 16.42
C ARG A 2 -2.41 -7.60 15.59
N PHE A 3 -2.40 -6.32 15.99
CA PHE A 3 -3.05 -5.26 15.23
C PHE A 3 -2.50 -5.15 13.80
N SER A 4 -1.18 -5.21 13.64
CA SER A 4 -0.53 -5.18 12.33
C SER A 4 -0.97 -6.33 11.44
N GLN A 5 -1.02 -7.55 11.97
CA GLN A 5 -1.49 -8.72 11.21
C GLN A 5 -2.95 -8.55 10.78
N GLY A 6 -3.81 -8.04 11.68
CA GLY A 6 -5.23 -7.79 11.37
C GLY A 6 -5.44 -6.68 10.34
N ILE A 7 -4.79 -5.53 10.51
CA ILE A 7 -5.00 -4.36 9.64
C ILE A 7 -4.35 -4.51 8.25
N THR A 8 -3.31 -5.34 8.14
CA THR A 8 -2.68 -5.66 6.85
C THR A 8 -3.21 -6.95 6.23
N GLU A 9 -3.95 -7.77 6.98
CA GLU A 9 -4.39 -9.12 6.62
C GLU A 9 -3.25 -10.09 6.27
N HIS A 10 -2.04 -9.83 6.79
CA HIS A 10 -0.88 -10.71 6.66
C HIS A 10 -0.60 -11.40 8.00
N ALA A 11 -0.70 -12.73 8.04
CA ALA A 11 -0.42 -13.50 9.27
C ALA A 11 1.08 -13.71 9.51
N ASP A 12 1.88 -13.68 8.46
CA ASP A 12 3.30 -14.04 8.38
C ASP A 12 4.25 -12.83 8.50
N LEU A 13 3.84 -11.82 9.28
CA LEU A 13 4.67 -10.63 9.52
C LEU A 13 5.91 -10.95 10.38
N ASP A 14 7.06 -10.41 9.97
CA ASP A 14 8.32 -10.58 10.69
C ASP A 14 8.31 -9.85 12.06
N ALA A 15 8.64 -10.59 13.12
CA ALA A 15 8.61 -10.08 14.49
C ALA A 15 9.64 -8.96 14.73
N VAL A 16 10.82 -9.06 14.11
CA VAL A 16 11.89 -8.08 14.29
C VAL A 16 11.51 -6.74 13.65
N THR A 17 10.98 -6.79 12.42
CA THR A 17 10.46 -5.62 11.71
C THR A 17 9.29 -4.99 12.47
N GLY A 18 8.37 -5.81 12.98
CA GLY A 18 7.27 -5.32 13.82
C GLY A 18 7.75 -4.57 15.06
N ALA A 19 8.77 -5.07 15.76
CA ALA A 19 9.35 -4.39 16.92
C ALA A 19 10.02 -3.06 16.56
N ARG A 20 10.69 -2.97 15.39
CA ARG A 20 11.29 -1.73 14.89
C ARG A 20 10.22 -0.69 14.51
N ILE A 21 9.16 -1.12 13.84
CA ILE A 21 8.01 -0.27 13.51
C ILE A 21 7.39 0.29 14.79
N GLU A 22 7.14 -0.57 15.78
CA GLU A 22 6.59 -0.15 17.07
C GLU A 22 7.48 0.89 17.77
N ALA A 23 8.79 0.62 17.86
CA ALA A 23 9.74 1.54 18.49
C ALA A 23 9.80 2.90 17.78
N ALA A 24 9.67 2.92 16.45
CA ALA A 24 9.62 4.16 15.68
C ALA A 24 8.29 4.91 15.86
N LEU A 25 7.14 4.21 15.83
CA LEU A 25 5.82 4.82 16.00
C LEU A 25 5.61 5.42 17.40
N ARG A 26 6.18 4.81 18.45
CA ARG A 26 6.18 5.36 19.82
C ARG A 26 6.81 6.76 19.91
N ARG A 27 7.73 7.10 18.99
CA ARG A 27 8.36 8.43 18.94
C ARG A 27 7.47 9.48 18.26
N GLN A 28 6.55 9.04 17.39
CA GLN A 28 5.69 9.92 16.60
C GLN A 28 4.30 10.11 17.25
N PHE A 29 3.80 9.08 17.94
CA PHE A 29 2.48 9.09 18.57
C PHE A 29 2.62 9.08 20.09
N PRO A 30 2.43 10.23 20.77
CA PRO A 30 2.23 10.25 22.21
C PRO A 30 1.07 9.33 22.59
N ALA A 31 1.15 8.67 23.75
CA ALA A 31 0.15 7.68 24.20
C ALA A 31 -0.04 6.47 23.25
N PHE A 32 0.98 6.11 22.47
CA PHE A 32 0.93 4.95 21.57
C PHE A 32 0.41 3.67 22.23
N ASP A 33 0.82 3.38 23.47
CA ASP A 33 0.38 2.17 24.20
C ASP A 33 -1.12 2.16 24.44
N ASP A 34 -1.67 3.28 24.92
CA ASP A 34 -3.09 3.42 25.20
C ASP A 34 -3.90 3.33 23.89
N HIS A 35 -3.43 4.02 22.84
CA HIS A 35 -4.05 3.95 21.52
C HIS A 35 -4.02 2.54 20.94
N LEU A 36 -2.89 1.82 21.06
CA LEU A 36 -2.78 0.45 20.59
C LEU A 36 -3.73 -0.47 21.38
N ALA A 37 -3.84 -0.29 22.70
CA ALA A 37 -4.77 -1.04 23.53
C ALA A 37 -6.23 -0.80 23.11
N THR A 38 -6.61 0.45 22.80
CA THR A 38 -7.92 0.80 22.23
C THR A 38 -8.17 0.06 20.91
N LEU A 39 -7.16 0.02 20.02
CA LEU A 39 -7.28 -0.62 18.70
C LEU A 39 -7.33 -2.16 18.74
N THR A 40 -6.67 -2.79 19.71
CA THR A 40 -6.68 -4.26 19.85
C THR A 40 -7.80 -4.81 20.73
N GLY A 41 -8.46 -3.93 21.47
CA GLY A 41 -9.46 -4.29 22.48
C GLY A 41 -8.84 -4.88 23.76
N PRO A 42 -9.62 -4.97 24.85
CA PRO A 42 -9.16 -5.51 26.12
C PRO A 42 -8.79 -6.99 26.01
N GLY A 43 -7.60 -7.34 26.50
CA GLY A 43 -7.16 -8.72 26.66
C GLY A 43 -6.52 -9.39 25.44
N GLY A 44 -6.56 -8.79 24.24
CA GLY A 44 -5.76 -9.24 23.09
C GLY A 44 -6.01 -10.70 22.62
N THR A 45 -7.09 -11.35 23.06
CA THR A 45 -7.40 -12.76 22.79
C THR A 45 -8.54 -12.94 21.77
N GLN A 46 -9.48 -12.00 21.67
CA GLN A 46 -10.63 -12.11 20.77
C GLN A 46 -10.24 -11.86 19.30
N PRO A 47 -10.68 -12.68 18.32
CA PRO A 47 -10.35 -12.46 16.91
C PRO A 47 -10.60 -11.02 16.49
N LEU A 48 -9.64 -10.42 15.77
CA LEU A 48 -9.86 -9.09 15.20
C LEU A 48 -10.81 -9.21 13.99
N PRO A 49 -11.69 -8.22 13.78
CA PRO A 49 -12.49 -8.16 12.56
C PRO A 49 -11.61 -7.91 11.32
N ALA A 50 -12.22 -7.98 10.13
CA ALA A 50 -11.55 -7.69 8.86
C ALA A 50 -10.92 -6.30 8.83
N ALA A 51 -9.89 -6.10 8.00
CA ALA A 51 -9.12 -4.85 7.97
C ALA A 51 -9.98 -3.60 7.73
N ALA A 52 -10.99 -3.69 6.87
CA ALA A 52 -11.92 -2.58 6.62
C ALA A 52 -12.68 -2.15 7.89
N ALA A 53 -13.13 -3.12 8.70
CA ALA A 53 -13.81 -2.86 9.95
C ALA A 53 -12.85 -2.35 11.04
N LEU A 54 -11.60 -2.84 11.07
CA LEU A 54 -10.55 -2.31 11.95
C LEU A 54 -10.23 -0.84 11.63
N LEU A 55 -10.11 -0.50 10.35
CA LEU A 55 -9.85 0.87 9.93
C LEU A 55 -11.04 1.79 10.23
N ALA A 56 -12.27 1.30 10.09
CA ALA A 56 -13.47 2.03 10.50
C ALA A 56 -13.49 2.28 12.01
N ALA A 57 -13.27 1.24 12.82
CA ALA A 57 -13.22 1.36 14.28
C ALA A 57 -12.09 2.30 14.75
N ALA A 58 -10.93 2.28 14.09
CA ALA A 58 -9.86 3.25 14.33
C ALA A 58 -10.32 4.67 14.01
N GLY A 59 -11.10 4.86 12.94
CA GLY A 59 -11.74 6.14 12.62
C GLY A 59 -12.67 6.64 13.71
N ASP A 60 -13.59 5.78 14.16
CA ASP A 60 -14.56 6.10 15.22
C ASP A 60 -13.88 6.46 16.55
N ALA A 61 -12.73 5.85 16.83
CA ALA A 61 -11.90 6.12 18.01
C ALA A 61 -10.97 7.36 17.87
N GLY A 62 -10.94 8.03 16.71
CA GLY A 62 -10.00 9.13 16.45
C GLY A 62 -8.55 8.70 16.25
N LEU A 63 -8.31 7.41 15.99
CA LEU A 63 -7.00 6.76 15.84
C LEU A 63 -6.67 6.37 14.39
N ARG A 64 -7.40 6.93 13.41
CA ARG A 64 -7.20 6.66 11.98
C ARG A 64 -5.76 6.91 11.54
N ASP A 65 -5.16 8.00 12.00
CA ASP A 65 -3.79 8.36 11.61
C ASP A 65 -2.76 7.35 12.11
N LEU A 66 -2.93 6.84 13.33
CA LEU A 66 -2.09 5.77 13.85
C LEU A 66 -2.27 4.48 13.03
N ALA A 67 -3.52 4.10 12.73
CA ALA A 67 -3.80 2.91 11.93
C ALA A 67 -3.16 3.00 10.53
N LEU A 68 -3.30 4.14 9.86
CA LEU A 68 -2.68 4.38 8.56
C LEU A 68 -1.15 4.45 8.64
N ALA A 69 -0.57 4.99 9.72
CA ALA A 69 0.87 4.97 9.94
C ALA A 69 1.40 3.55 10.11
N VAL A 70 0.68 2.67 10.82
CA VAL A 70 1.03 1.23 10.91
C VAL A 70 1.00 0.58 9.53
N VAL A 71 -0.07 0.78 8.75
CA VAL A 71 -0.18 0.23 7.39
C VAL A 71 0.95 0.74 6.50
N SER A 72 1.17 2.06 6.48
CA SER A 72 2.23 2.67 5.68
C SER A 72 3.60 2.10 6.06
N ALA A 73 3.90 1.98 7.36
CA ALA A 73 5.18 1.45 7.82
C ALA A 73 5.47 0.04 7.31
N TRP A 74 4.45 -0.83 7.28
CA TRP A 74 4.60 -2.18 6.74
C TRP A 74 4.77 -2.22 5.22
N TYR A 75 4.02 -1.40 4.50
CA TYR A 75 4.05 -1.40 3.04
C TYR A 75 5.31 -0.75 2.47
N THR A 76 5.79 0.32 3.09
CA THR A 76 6.96 1.07 2.58
C THR A 76 8.25 0.74 3.30
N GLY A 77 8.19 0.08 4.46
CA GLY A 77 9.34 -0.15 5.31
C GLY A 77 9.89 1.12 5.97
N THR A 78 9.10 2.19 6.00
CA THR A 78 9.49 3.50 6.54
C THR A 78 8.43 4.06 7.48
N VAL A 79 8.86 4.60 8.63
CA VAL A 79 7.98 5.29 9.58
C VAL A 79 8.26 6.79 9.51
N GLY A 80 7.20 7.60 9.51
CA GLY A 80 7.32 9.07 9.42
C GLY A 80 7.59 9.56 7.99
N ALA A 81 7.97 10.85 7.87
CA ALA A 81 8.20 11.50 6.59
C ALA A 81 9.30 12.57 6.70
N GLY A 82 9.87 12.95 5.56
CA GLY A 82 10.90 13.99 5.48
C GLY A 82 12.14 13.65 6.32
N LYS A 83 12.67 14.65 7.02
CA LYS A 83 13.88 14.50 7.86
C LYS A 83 13.70 13.57 9.06
N ASP A 84 12.46 13.32 9.46
CA ASP A 84 12.13 12.49 10.63
C ASP A 84 11.76 11.06 10.21
N ALA A 85 11.90 10.72 8.91
CA ALA A 85 11.65 9.39 8.40
C ALA A 85 12.70 8.38 8.90
N ALA A 86 12.24 7.23 9.37
CA ALA A 86 13.08 6.12 9.78
C ALA A 86 12.84 4.91 8.88
N VAL A 87 13.88 4.42 8.21
CA VAL A 87 13.83 3.16 7.45
C VAL A 87 13.99 2.00 8.44
N VAL A 88 12.97 1.14 8.52
CA VAL A 88 12.90 0.00 9.45
C VAL A 88 13.04 -1.35 8.73
N SER A 89 12.61 -1.40 7.47
CA SER A 89 12.83 -2.51 6.54
C SER A 89 12.96 -1.97 5.12
N TYR A 90 13.64 -2.72 4.24
CA TYR A 90 13.73 -2.38 2.83
C TYR A 90 13.24 -3.54 1.97
N ALA A 91 14.02 -4.63 1.90
CA ALA A 91 13.63 -5.81 1.11
C ALA A 91 12.33 -6.46 1.56
N GLU A 92 12.04 -6.41 2.87
CA GLU A 92 10.86 -7.04 3.47
C GLU A 92 9.60 -6.15 3.47
N ALA A 93 9.63 -4.98 2.83
CA ALA A 93 8.46 -4.11 2.74
C ALA A 93 7.33 -4.78 1.93
N LEU A 94 6.10 -4.76 2.45
CA LEU A 94 4.99 -5.54 1.87
C LEU A 94 4.65 -5.14 0.43
N MET A 95 4.91 -3.90 0.02
CA MET A 95 4.66 -3.47 -1.36
C MET A 95 5.46 -4.26 -2.41
N TYR A 96 6.59 -4.88 -2.02
CA TYR A 96 7.36 -5.71 -2.95
C TYR A 96 6.77 -7.11 -3.12
N ARG A 97 5.99 -7.61 -2.15
CA ARG A 97 5.37 -8.93 -2.23
C ARG A 97 4.33 -9.01 -3.35
N THR A 98 3.60 -7.92 -3.61
CA THR A 98 2.52 -7.88 -4.61
C THR A 98 3.02 -7.95 -6.05
N VAL A 99 4.32 -7.72 -6.28
CA VAL A 99 4.95 -7.69 -7.60
C VAL A 99 6.13 -8.64 -7.71
N ALA A 100 6.33 -9.53 -6.72
CA ALA A 100 7.54 -10.36 -6.61
C ALA A 100 7.72 -11.37 -7.75
N ASP A 101 6.64 -11.71 -8.46
CA ASP A 101 6.62 -12.56 -9.65
C ASP A 101 7.21 -11.87 -10.88
N GLY A 102 7.02 -10.55 -11.00
CA GLY A 102 7.43 -9.76 -12.18
C GLY A 102 8.48 -8.70 -11.93
N GLN A 103 8.80 -8.37 -10.68
CA GLN A 103 9.73 -7.30 -10.30
C GLN A 103 10.69 -7.77 -9.21
N VAL A 104 11.91 -7.22 -9.26
CA VAL A 104 12.89 -7.36 -8.18
C VAL A 104 12.78 -6.18 -7.21
N VAL A 105 13.10 -6.42 -5.94
CA VAL A 105 13.40 -5.32 -5.02
C VAL A 105 14.57 -4.53 -5.61
N PRO A 106 14.49 -3.19 -5.74
CA PRO A 106 15.58 -2.42 -6.31
C PRO A 106 16.89 -2.66 -5.54
N THR A 107 18.03 -2.59 -6.23
CA THR A 107 19.38 -2.95 -5.70
C THR A 107 19.65 -4.43 -5.44
N TYR A 108 18.64 -5.32 -5.51
CA TYR A 108 18.81 -6.77 -5.40
C TYR A 108 18.81 -7.45 -6.78
N CYS A 109 19.87 -8.20 -7.08
CA CYS A 109 20.02 -8.91 -8.35
C CYS A 109 19.52 -10.36 -8.25
N ASN A 110 18.30 -10.65 -8.73
CA ASN A 110 17.73 -12.01 -8.66
C ASN A 110 17.70 -12.78 -9.99
N TYR A 111 17.70 -12.12 -11.15
CA TYR A 111 17.44 -12.77 -12.44
C TYR A 111 18.56 -12.65 -13.48
N GLY A 112 19.75 -12.19 -13.08
CA GLY A 112 20.87 -11.95 -13.98
C GLY A 112 20.68 -10.74 -14.90
N PRO A 113 21.63 -10.44 -15.79
CA PRO A 113 21.53 -9.29 -16.70
C PRO A 113 20.42 -9.49 -17.74
N GLN A 114 19.77 -8.39 -18.15
CA GLN A 114 18.72 -8.34 -19.19
C GLN A 114 17.46 -9.18 -18.93
N TRP A 115 17.19 -9.57 -17.69
CA TRP A 115 16.01 -10.37 -17.33
C TRP A 115 14.67 -9.76 -17.78
N TRP A 116 14.60 -8.43 -17.83
CA TRP A 116 13.41 -7.64 -18.20
C TRP A 116 13.00 -7.75 -19.67
N THR A 117 13.79 -8.42 -20.52
CA THR A 117 13.45 -8.64 -21.93
C THR A 117 12.48 -9.80 -22.15
N LYS A 118 12.30 -10.66 -21.14
CA LYS A 118 11.30 -11.72 -21.17
C LYS A 118 9.90 -11.14 -20.95
N ALA A 119 8.89 -11.82 -21.50
CA ALA A 119 7.50 -11.46 -21.21
C ALA A 119 7.27 -11.54 -19.68
N PRO A 120 6.57 -10.53 -19.09
CA PRO A 120 6.18 -10.62 -17.69
C PRO A 120 5.23 -11.81 -17.49
N PRO A 121 5.19 -12.39 -16.28
CA PRO A 121 4.19 -13.40 -15.94
C PRO A 121 2.78 -12.84 -16.16
N GLU A 122 1.82 -13.74 -16.41
CA GLU A 122 0.41 -13.35 -16.50
C GLU A 122 -0.02 -12.70 -15.19
N ALA A 123 -0.66 -11.54 -15.26
CA ALA A 123 -1.25 -10.92 -14.09
C ALA A 123 -2.39 -11.82 -13.59
N GLY A 124 -2.24 -12.40 -12.39
CA GLY A 124 -3.25 -13.26 -11.76
C GLY A 124 -4.54 -12.56 -11.35
N VAL A 125 -4.89 -11.46 -12.03
CA VAL A 125 -6.06 -10.63 -11.83
C VAL A 125 -6.79 -10.47 -13.16
N SER A 126 -8.12 -10.43 -13.12
CA SER A 126 -8.90 -10.10 -14.30
C SER A 126 -8.51 -8.72 -14.83
N ALA A 127 -8.41 -8.59 -16.15
CA ALA A 127 -8.26 -7.28 -16.77
C ALA A 127 -9.40 -6.37 -16.29
N PRO A 128 -9.14 -5.08 -15.99
CA PRO A 128 -10.19 -4.16 -15.62
C PRO A 128 -11.25 -4.15 -16.72
N GLU A 129 -12.52 -4.37 -16.36
CA GLU A 129 -13.61 -4.28 -17.33
C GLU A 129 -13.63 -2.86 -17.88
N VAL A 130 -13.24 -2.72 -19.16
CA VAL A 130 -13.41 -1.46 -19.87
C VAL A 130 -14.90 -1.30 -20.08
N SER A 131 -15.55 -0.46 -19.27
CA SER A 131 -16.90 0.01 -19.56
C SER A 131 -16.89 0.57 -20.98
N LYS A 132 -17.69 -0.02 -21.87
CA LYS A 132 -17.77 0.39 -23.27
C LYS A 132 -18.30 1.83 -23.32
N ALA A 133 -17.40 2.81 -23.42
CA ALA A 133 -17.78 4.19 -23.64
C ALA A 133 -18.67 4.27 -24.91
N PRO A 134 -19.79 5.01 -24.87
CA PRO A 134 -20.55 5.30 -26.08
C PRO A 134 -19.62 5.94 -27.13
N PRO A 135 -19.78 5.64 -28.42
CA PRO A 135 -18.93 6.20 -29.46
C PRO A 135 -18.90 7.73 -29.36
N PRO A 136 -17.73 8.37 -29.50
CA PRO A 136 -17.62 9.82 -29.40
C PRO A 136 -18.51 10.49 -30.46
N ALA A 137 -19.25 11.52 -30.06
CA ALA A 137 -19.99 12.36 -30.98
C ALA A 137 -18.99 13.00 -31.95
N THR A 138 -19.03 12.60 -33.23
CA THR A 138 -18.21 13.22 -34.25
C THR A 138 -18.71 14.66 -34.43
N THR A 139 -17.91 15.63 -33.99
CA THR A 139 -18.06 17.01 -34.47
C THR A 139 -16.91 17.20 -35.43
N GLY A 140 -17.18 16.96 -36.72
CA GLY A 140 -16.24 17.26 -37.78
C GLY A 140 -15.89 18.75 -37.74
N ILE A 141 -14.60 19.06 -37.77
CA ILE A 141 -14.11 20.41 -37.98
C ILE A 141 -14.50 20.80 -39.42
N PRO A 142 -15.20 21.91 -39.67
CA PRO A 142 -15.50 22.31 -41.04
C PRO A 142 -14.19 22.64 -41.78
N GLU A 143 -14.00 22.00 -42.92
CA GLU A 143 -12.89 22.22 -43.85
C GLU A 143 -12.92 23.68 -44.36
N PRO A 144 -11.80 24.43 -44.32
CA PRO A 144 -11.77 25.79 -44.83
C PRO A 144 -11.92 25.80 -46.34
N LYS A 145 -12.99 26.42 -46.85
CA LYS A 145 -13.21 26.63 -48.29
C LYS A 145 -12.06 27.46 -48.87
N ASN A 146 -11.24 26.84 -49.72
CA ASN A 146 -10.21 27.52 -50.48
C ASN A 146 -10.88 28.43 -51.52
N SER A 147 -10.75 29.75 -51.34
CA SER A 147 -11.26 30.76 -52.28
C SER A 147 -10.32 30.86 -53.47
N THR A 148 -10.70 30.25 -54.59
CA THR A 148 -10.03 30.45 -55.88
C THR A 148 -10.72 31.59 -56.63
N ARG A 149 -10.03 32.70 -56.83
CA ARG A 149 -10.32 33.77 -57.80
C ARG A 149 -9.25 33.68 -58.90
N PRO A 150 -9.61 33.66 -60.20
CA PRO A 150 -9.98 34.88 -60.95
C PRO A 150 -11.45 34.95 -61.34
#